data_AF-A0A954FH84-F1
#
_entry.id   AF-A0A954FH84-F1
#
_cell.length_a   1.000
_cell.length_b   1.000
_cell.length_c   1.000
_cell.angle_alpha   90.00
_cell.angle_beta   90.00
_cell.angle_gamma   90.00
#
_symmetry.space_group_name_H-M   'P 1'
#
loop_
_entity.id
_entity.type
_entity.pdbx_description
1 polymer ?
#
loop_
_entity_poly.entity_id
_entity_poly.type
_entity_poly.pdbx_seq_one_letter_code
_entity_poly.pdbx_strand_id
1 'polypeptide(L)'
;ESGGYSGAAIVPGNAAASLLIKAVRWENADLQMPPPDTGGKLTASEINDLSAWINSGAFDPRIAPAATEIRKSWNDTFAERREWWSLKPVVQPSIPEVSDAEWNDSTIDRFLRHQMAANKVTPVGLAAPEILMRRATFVLTGLPPKPEDVAAFVEDCSEDRHAAYERMIDQLLASPQFGERFARHWMDVVRFTETHGNEWNYDVPYAWRYRDYLIRAFNADLPYDQLVREHIAGDLLAHPRHNAAGQFNESKIGTAFYRFGEVNHDSCVLFGSIGYDVVDNQLDTLTKAFQATTVACARCHDHKMDAVSTRDYHALLGVL
;
A
#
# COMPACT_ATOMS: atom_id res chain seq x y z
N GLU A 1 2.37 -35.22 -29.47
CA GLU A 1 3.07 -35.17 -28.16
C GLU A 1 3.56 -36.58 -27.82
N SER A 2 4.86 -36.86 -27.96
CA SER A 2 5.41 -38.23 -27.92
C SER A 2 5.53 -38.83 -26.51
N GLY A 3 5.23 -38.06 -25.46
CA GLY A 3 5.35 -38.49 -24.07
C GLY A 3 6.78 -38.81 -23.63
N GLY A 4 6.92 -39.29 -22.39
CA GLY A 4 8.17 -39.80 -21.81
C GLY A 4 8.21 -41.33 -21.79
N TYR A 5 8.99 -41.93 -20.88
CA TYR A 5 9.09 -43.40 -20.71
C TYR A 5 7.76 -44.10 -20.41
N SER A 6 6.75 -43.35 -19.94
CA SER A 6 5.40 -43.85 -19.65
C SER A 6 4.42 -43.72 -20.83
N GLY A 7 4.91 -43.31 -22.01
CA GLY A 7 4.08 -43.06 -23.20
C GLY A 7 3.42 -41.69 -23.20
N ALA A 8 2.54 -41.47 -24.19
CA ALA A 8 1.84 -40.19 -24.38
C ALA A 8 0.90 -39.88 -23.20
N ALA A 9 1.02 -38.67 -22.64
CA ALA A 9 0.15 -38.23 -21.55
C ALA A 9 -1.32 -38.10 -22.00
N ILE A 10 -1.52 -37.67 -23.25
CA ILE A 10 -2.82 -37.45 -23.87
C ILE A 10 -2.83 -38.15 -25.23
N VAL A 11 -3.89 -38.91 -25.50
CA VAL A 11 -4.19 -39.52 -26.79
C VAL A 11 -5.45 -38.83 -27.32
N PRO A 12 -5.32 -37.83 -28.21
CA PRO A 12 -6.46 -37.11 -28.79
C PRO A 12 -7.51 -38.07 -29.36
N GLY A 13 -8.77 -37.85 -29.02
CA GLY A 13 -9.90 -38.71 -29.41
C GLY A 13 -10.08 -39.96 -28.55
N ASN A 14 -9.20 -40.24 -27.59
CA ASN A 14 -9.28 -41.43 -26.74
C ASN A 14 -8.87 -41.14 -25.29
N ALA A 15 -9.82 -40.64 -24.50
CA ALA A 15 -9.65 -40.39 -23.08
C ALA A 15 -9.28 -41.65 -22.28
N ALA A 16 -9.84 -42.81 -22.63
CA ALA A 16 -9.56 -44.08 -21.92
C ALA A 16 -8.11 -44.56 -22.12
N ALA A 17 -7.50 -44.26 -23.27
CA ALA A 17 -6.10 -44.55 -23.54
C ALA A 17 -5.14 -43.50 -22.95
N SER A 18 -5.65 -42.34 -22.54
CA SER A 18 -4.83 -41.21 -22.06
C SER A 18 -4.36 -41.39 -20.62
N LEU A 19 -3.06 -41.30 -20.40
CA LEU A 19 -2.45 -41.44 -19.07
C LEU A 19 -2.94 -40.38 -18.08
N LEU A 20 -3.22 -39.16 -18.56
CA LEU A 20 -3.78 -38.07 -17.74
C LEU A 20 -5.09 -38.50 -17.06
N ILE A 21 -6.00 -39.15 -17.79
CA ILE A 21 -7.30 -39.57 -17.25
C ILE A 21 -7.13 -40.69 -16.22
N LYS A 22 -6.23 -41.64 -16.48
CA LYS A 22 -5.89 -42.69 -15.52
C LYS A 22 -5.32 -42.10 -14.24
N ALA A 23 -4.50 -41.05 -14.37
CA ALA A 23 -3.88 -40.35 -13.25
C ALA A 23 -4.90 -39.58 -12.40
N VAL A 24 -5.84 -38.86 -13.01
CA VAL A 24 -6.87 -38.09 -12.25
C VAL A 24 -8.02 -38.95 -11.73
N ARG A 25 -8.25 -40.12 -12.35
CA ARG A 25 -9.18 -41.13 -11.82
C ARG A 25 -8.59 -42.02 -10.76
N TRP A 26 -7.29 -41.90 -10.47
CA TRP A 26 -6.57 -42.79 -9.55
C TRP A 26 -6.74 -44.27 -9.93
N GLU A 27 -6.76 -44.57 -11.23
CA GLU A 27 -6.87 -45.94 -11.74
C GLU A 27 -5.53 -46.70 -11.63
N ASN A 28 -4.42 -45.98 -11.40
CA ASN A 28 -3.09 -46.51 -11.13
C ASN A 28 -2.63 -46.06 -9.74
N ALA A 29 -2.23 -47.01 -8.89
CA ALA A 29 -1.75 -46.72 -7.54
C ALA A 29 -0.43 -45.94 -7.51
N ASP A 30 0.41 -46.12 -8.53
CA ASP A 30 1.72 -45.44 -8.63
C ASP A 30 1.62 -44.10 -9.38
N LEU A 31 0.42 -43.72 -9.82
CA LEU A 31 0.18 -42.49 -10.59
C LEU A 31 -1.18 -41.90 -10.23
N GLN A 32 -1.21 -41.13 -9.15
CA GLN A 32 -2.40 -40.44 -8.64
C GLN A 32 -2.16 -38.94 -8.60
N MET A 33 -2.96 -38.17 -9.37
CA MET A 33 -2.82 -36.71 -9.45
C MET A 33 -4.20 -36.04 -9.34
N PRO A 34 -4.39 -35.02 -8.49
CA PRO A 34 -3.47 -34.57 -7.44
C PRO A 34 -3.20 -35.69 -6.42
N PRO A 35 -2.00 -35.70 -5.79
CA PRO A 35 -1.71 -36.60 -4.69
C PRO A 35 -2.69 -36.43 -3.52
N PRO A 36 -2.97 -37.50 -2.75
CA PRO A 36 -3.91 -37.44 -1.63
C PRO A 36 -3.56 -36.39 -0.55
N ASP A 37 -2.28 -36.05 -0.40
CA ASP A 37 -1.72 -35.16 0.61
C ASP A 37 -1.66 -33.68 0.18
N THR A 38 -1.85 -33.36 -1.11
CA THR A 38 -1.69 -31.99 -1.64
C THR A 38 -2.93 -31.41 -2.30
N GLY A 39 -3.94 -32.22 -2.63
CA GLY A 39 -5.18 -31.70 -3.24
C GLY A 39 -6.35 -32.69 -3.32
N GLY A 40 -6.13 -33.98 -3.08
CA GLY A 40 -7.16 -35.01 -3.18
C GLY A 40 -7.63 -35.25 -4.63
N LYS A 41 -8.49 -36.26 -4.82
CA LYS A 41 -8.98 -36.64 -6.14
C LYS A 41 -9.90 -35.56 -6.70
N LEU A 42 -9.74 -35.25 -7.99
CA LEU A 42 -10.66 -34.37 -8.71
C LEU A 42 -12.10 -34.88 -8.62
N THR A 43 -13.06 -33.96 -8.67
CA THR A 43 -14.48 -34.30 -8.70
C THR A 43 -14.84 -35.04 -9.98
N ALA A 44 -15.94 -35.79 -9.96
CA ALA A 44 -16.42 -36.48 -11.16
C ALA A 44 -16.70 -35.52 -12.33
N SER A 45 -17.14 -34.28 -12.03
CA SER A 45 -17.39 -33.27 -13.05
C SER A 45 -16.11 -32.85 -13.76
N GLU A 46 -15.07 -32.50 -13.00
CA GLU A 46 -13.78 -32.06 -13.57
C GLU A 46 -13.11 -33.18 -14.39
N ILE A 47 -13.20 -34.44 -13.92
CA ILE A 47 -12.69 -35.59 -14.67
C ILE A 47 -13.48 -35.79 -15.98
N ASN A 48 -14.78 -35.55 -15.96
CA ASN A 48 -15.63 -35.65 -17.15
C ASN A 48 -15.30 -34.55 -18.16
N ASP A 49 -15.05 -33.32 -17.70
CA ASP A 49 -14.66 -32.20 -18.57
C ASP A 49 -13.33 -32.51 -19.28
N LEU A 50 -12.34 -33.01 -18.54
CA LEU A 50 -11.06 -33.46 -19.11
C LEU A 50 -11.25 -34.61 -20.11
N SER A 51 -12.11 -35.58 -19.78
CA SER A 51 -12.39 -36.72 -20.65
C SER A 51 -13.09 -36.29 -21.95
N ALA A 52 -14.07 -35.38 -21.85
CA ALA A 52 -14.80 -34.83 -22.99
C ALA A 52 -13.88 -34.01 -23.89
N TRP A 53 -13.03 -33.17 -23.30
CA TRP A 53 -12.02 -32.39 -24.04
C TRP A 53 -11.05 -33.29 -24.81
N ILE A 54 -10.51 -34.33 -24.18
CA ILE A 54 -9.62 -35.27 -24.88
C ILE A 54 -10.36 -35.99 -26.01
N ASN A 55 -11.58 -36.49 -25.76
CA ASN A 55 -12.39 -37.16 -26.78
C ASN A 55 -12.78 -36.23 -27.93
N SER A 56 -12.88 -34.92 -27.69
CA SER A 56 -13.10 -33.90 -28.73
C SER A 56 -11.85 -33.57 -29.55
N GLY A 57 -10.75 -34.29 -29.33
CA GLY A 57 -9.49 -34.10 -30.05
C GLY A 57 -8.42 -33.33 -29.28
N ALA A 58 -8.62 -33.09 -27.98
CA ALA A 58 -7.68 -32.38 -27.11
C ALA A 58 -7.20 -31.04 -27.72
N PHE A 59 -8.15 -30.24 -28.21
CA PHE A 59 -7.82 -29.00 -28.92
C PHE A 59 -7.07 -28.03 -28.00
N ASP A 60 -5.99 -27.43 -28.51
CA ASP A 60 -5.25 -26.38 -27.80
C ASP A 60 -5.79 -25.01 -28.21
N PRO A 61 -6.45 -24.27 -27.31
CA PRO A 61 -7.04 -22.96 -27.62
C PRO A 61 -5.99 -21.89 -27.98
N ARG A 62 -4.69 -22.16 -27.81
CA ARG A 62 -3.61 -21.28 -28.27
C ARG A 62 -3.33 -21.41 -29.78
N ILE A 63 -3.70 -22.54 -30.38
CA ILE A 63 -3.40 -22.87 -31.78
C ILE A 63 -4.64 -22.68 -32.66
N ALA A 64 -5.81 -23.05 -32.15
CA ALA A 64 -7.11 -22.77 -32.76
C ALA A 64 -8.04 -22.24 -31.66
N PRO A 65 -8.16 -20.91 -31.50
CA PRO A 65 -8.97 -20.36 -30.43
C PRO A 65 -10.41 -20.83 -30.58
N ALA A 66 -10.94 -21.44 -29.51
CA ALA A 66 -12.39 -21.59 -29.36
C ALA A 66 -13.01 -20.20 -29.52
N ALA A 67 -14.11 -20.10 -30.26
CA ALA A 67 -14.78 -18.85 -30.52
C ALA A 67 -15.09 -18.12 -29.20
N THR A 68 -14.32 -17.07 -28.93
CA THR A 68 -14.56 -16.00 -27.95
C THR A 68 -14.96 -16.46 -26.55
N GLU A 69 -13.98 -16.66 -25.66
CA GLU A 69 -14.15 -16.03 -24.35
C GLU A 69 -14.27 -14.52 -24.63
N ILE A 70 -15.46 -13.97 -24.40
CA ILE A 70 -15.67 -12.53 -24.44
C ILE A 70 -14.88 -11.97 -23.24
N ARG A 71 -13.59 -11.72 -23.43
CA ARG A 71 -12.84 -10.88 -22.50
C ARG A 71 -13.53 -9.52 -22.53
N LYS A 72 -14.05 -9.10 -21.36
CA LYS A 72 -14.59 -7.76 -21.18
C LYS A 72 -13.59 -6.77 -21.78
N SER A 73 -14.07 -5.79 -22.54
CA SER A 73 -13.19 -4.75 -23.03
C SER A 73 -12.57 -4.01 -21.83
N TRP A 74 -11.43 -3.36 -22.03
CA TRP A 74 -10.88 -2.50 -20.98
C TRP A 74 -11.89 -1.42 -20.57
N ASN A 75 -12.65 -0.86 -21.50
CA ASN A 75 -13.68 0.15 -21.20
C ASN A 75 -14.75 -0.38 -20.26
N ASP A 76 -15.24 -1.61 -20.47
CA ASP A 76 -16.23 -2.24 -19.58
C ASP A 76 -15.63 -2.52 -18.20
N THR A 77 -14.40 -3.03 -18.18
CA THR A 77 -13.65 -3.33 -16.95
C THR A 77 -13.38 -2.07 -16.14
N PHE A 78 -12.98 -0.99 -16.79
CA PHE A 78 -12.74 0.31 -16.19
C PHE A 78 -14.03 0.90 -15.62
N ALA A 79 -15.13 0.86 -16.37
CA ALA A 79 -16.43 1.36 -15.92
C ALA A 79 -16.90 0.63 -14.64
N GLU A 80 -16.76 -0.70 -14.59
CA GLU A 80 -17.08 -1.50 -13.40
C GLU A 80 -16.18 -1.13 -12.21
N ARG A 81 -14.87 -1.02 -12.41
CA ARG A 81 -13.92 -0.77 -11.32
C ARG A 81 -14.00 0.65 -10.76
N ARG A 82 -14.40 1.63 -11.57
CA ARG A 82 -14.68 3.00 -11.09
C ARG A 82 -15.84 3.06 -10.09
N GLU A 83 -16.63 2.00 -9.98
CA GLU A 83 -17.71 1.88 -9.00
C GLU A 83 -17.26 1.40 -7.61
N TRP A 84 -15.97 1.11 -7.43
CA TRP A 84 -15.47 0.71 -6.11
C TRP A 84 -15.66 1.78 -5.05
N TRP A 85 -16.00 1.32 -3.84
CA TRP A 85 -16.25 2.19 -2.71
C TRP A 85 -15.07 3.12 -2.40
N SER A 86 -13.83 2.66 -2.60
CA SER A 86 -12.60 3.43 -2.35
C SER A 86 -12.36 4.56 -3.36
N LEU A 87 -13.02 4.52 -4.51
CA LEU A 87 -12.95 5.54 -5.56
C LEU A 87 -14.16 6.48 -5.55
N LYS A 88 -15.09 6.29 -4.60
CA LYS A 88 -16.24 7.18 -4.41
C LYS A 88 -15.88 8.32 -3.45
N PRO A 89 -16.51 9.51 -3.60
CA PRO A 89 -16.37 10.58 -2.62
C PRO A 89 -16.72 10.10 -1.21
N VAL A 90 -15.93 10.53 -0.23
CA VAL A 90 -16.22 10.25 1.18
C VAL A 90 -17.49 11.01 1.58
N VAL A 91 -18.46 10.27 2.12
CA VAL A 91 -19.70 10.84 2.66
C VAL A 91 -19.63 10.89 4.17
N GLN A 92 -20.22 11.92 4.79
CA GLN A 92 -20.33 11.96 6.24
C GLN A 92 -21.40 10.97 6.71
N PRO A 93 -21.04 9.94 7.49
CA PRO A 93 -22.02 9.00 8.02
C PRO A 93 -22.87 9.64 9.12
N SER A 94 -24.07 9.10 9.34
CA SER A 94 -24.85 9.42 10.53
C SER A 94 -24.12 8.92 11.78
N ILE A 95 -23.94 9.79 12.77
CA ILE A 95 -23.27 9.44 14.02
C ILE A 95 -24.21 8.54 14.85
N PRO A 96 -23.77 7.34 15.30
CA PRO A 96 -24.60 6.44 16.10
C PRO A 96 -24.95 7.03 17.46
N GLU A 97 -26.20 6.85 17.89
CA GLU A 97 -26.61 7.16 19.26
C GLU A 97 -26.10 6.09 20.22
N VAL A 98 -25.48 6.52 21.31
CA VAL A 98 -24.91 5.66 22.35
C VAL A 98 -25.40 6.16 23.70
N SER A 99 -26.06 5.29 24.47
CA SER A 99 -26.61 5.63 25.80
C SER A 99 -25.57 5.65 26.92
N ASP A 100 -24.37 5.15 26.63
CA ASP A 100 -23.25 5.03 27.55
C ASP A 100 -22.54 6.39 27.67
N ALA A 101 -22.70 7.05 28.82
CA ALA A 101 -22.22 8.42 29.02
C ALA A 101 -20.70 8.54 28.82
N GLU A 102 -19.93 7.52 29.21
CA GLU A 102 -18.46 7.52 29.06
C GLU A 102 -18.00 7.48 27.59
N TRP A 103 -18.86 7.03 26.67
CA TRP A 103 -18.54 6.88 25.25
C TRP A 103 -19.24 7.90 24.36
N ASN A 104 -19.91 8.89 24.95
CA ASN A 104 -20.75 9.83 24.21
C ASN A 104 -20.05 11.16 23.89
N ASP A 105 -18.91 11.44 24.52
CA ASP A 105 -18.20 12.73 24.37
C ASP A 105 -17.48 12.86 23.02
N SER A 106 -16.88 11.77 22.52
CA SER A 106 -16.15 11.74 21.24
C SER A 106 -16.97 11.06 20.14
N THR A 107 -16.98 11.67 18.96
CA THR A 107 -17.65 11.08 17.77
C THR A 107 -17.04 9.72 17.41
N ILE A 108 -15.71 9.58 17.53
CA ILE A 108 -15.01 8.32 17.24
C ILE A 108 -15.45 7.24 18.23
N ASP A 109 -15.53 7.59 19.51
CA ASP A 109 -15.88 6.65 20.58
C ASP A 109 -17.32 6.15 20.42
N ARG A 110 -18.24 7.00 19.96
CA ARG A 110 -19.61 6.57 19.62
C ARG A 110 -19.64 5.49 18.54
N PHE A 111 -18.84 5.64 17.46
CA PHE A 111 -18.73 4.62 16.41
C PHE A 111 -18.13 3.31 16.94
N LEU A 112 -17.06 3.40 17.75
CA LEU A 112 -16.41 2.24 18.35
C LEU A 112 -17.38 1.50 19.29
N ARG A 113 -18.04 2.23 20.20
CA ARG A 113 -18.97 1.67 21.18
C ARG A 113 -20.19 1.02 20.54
N HIS A 114 -20.70 1.62 19.46
CA HIS A 114 -21.79 1.06 18.67
C HIS A 114 -21.40 -0.31 18.07
N GLN A 115 -20.21 -0.39 17.45
CA GLN A 115 -19.70 -1.65 16.90
C GLN A 115 -19.38 -2.69 17.98
N MET A 116 -18.81 -2.27 19.11
CA MET A 116 -18.55 -3.17 20.25
C MET A 116 -19.85 -3.78 20.79
N ALA A 117 -20.92 -2.98 20.94
CA ALA A 117 -22.24 -3.49 21.33
C ALA A 117 -22.80 -4.51 20.33
N ALA A 118 -22.76 -4.18 19.04
CA ALA A 118 -23.26 -5.06 17.97
C ALA A 118 -22.53 -6.41 17.96
N ASN A 119 -21.23 -6.40 18.24
CA ASN A 119 -20.37 -7.58 18.26
C ASN A 119 -20.25 -8.23 19.65
N LYS A 120 -20.97 -7.74 20.67
CA LYS A 120 -20.92 -8.24 22.06
C LYS A 120 -19.51 -8.24 22.65
N VAL A 121 -18.70 -7.25 22.28
CA VAL A 121 -17.36 -7.03 22.81
C VAL A 121 -17.45 -6.04 23.97
N THR A 122 -16.93 -6.43 25.13
CA THR A 122 -16.83 -5.53 26.29
C THR A 122 -15.52 -4.74 26.20
N PRO A 123 -15.55 -3.40 26.33
CA PRO A 123 -14.33 -2.60 26.36
C PRO A 123 -13.42 -2.98 27.54
N VAL A 124 -12.11 -2.82 27.34
CA VAL A 124 -11.15 -2.87 28.45
C VAL A 124 -11.13 -1.50 29.16
N GLY A 125 -10.83 -1.51 30.46
CA GLY A 125 -10.69 -0.27 31.23
C GLY A 125 -9.55 0.62 30.73
N LEU A 126 -9.59 1.89 31.12
CA LEU A 126 -8.54 2.87 30.79
C LEU A 126 -7.18 2.42 31.32
N ALA A 127 -6.11 2.69 30.57
CA ALA A 127 -4.75 2.44 31.01
C ALA A 127 -4.43 3.23 32.29
N ALA A 128 -3.49 2.77 33.12
CA ALA A 128 -2.99 3.60 34.22
C ALA A 128 -2.27 4.87 33.67
N PRO A 129 -2.29 6.01 34.38
CA PRO A 129 -1.73 7.27 33.88
C PRO A 129 -0.26 7.16 33.42
N GLU A 130 0.57 6.45 34.17
CA GLU A 130 1.98 6.21 33.85
C GLU A 130 2.16 5.40 32.54
N ILE A 131 1.24 4.47 32.26
CA ILE A 131 1.22 3.70 31.01
C ILE A 131 0.78 4.61 29.85
N LEU A 132 -0.23 5.44 30.08
CA LEU A 132 -0.79 6.34 29.08
C LEU A 132 0.26 7.36 28.63
N MET A 133 0.94 8.01 29.57
CA MET A 133 2.00 8.95 29.27
C MET A 133 3.15 8.28 28.52
N ARG A 134 3.65 7.14 29.01
CA ARG A 134 4.72 6.40 28.34
C ARG A 134 4.36 6.09 26.89
N ARG A 135 3.14 5.63 26.62
CA ARG A 135 2.67 5.35 25.25
C ARG A 135 2.63 6.63 24.40
N ALA A 136 2.05 7.70 24.92
CA ALA A 136 1.94 8.97 24.20
C ALA A 136 3.32 9.53 23.83
N THR A 137 4.28 9.55 24.77
CA THR A 137 5.64 10.05 24.50
C THR A 137 6.36 9.20 23.45
N PHE A 138 6.31 7.86 23.53
CA PHE A 138 6.94 7.02 22.49
C PHE A 138 6.27 7.17 21.12
N VAL A 139 4.95 7.34 21.07
CA VAL A 139 4.23 7.52 19.80
C VAL A 139 4.60 8.87 19.19
N LEU A 140 4.51 9.94 19.98
CA LEU A 140 4.63 11.31 19.47
C LEU A 140 6.07 11.77 19.29
N THR A 141 6.98 11.43 20.21
CA THR A 141 8.37 11.90 20.17
C THR A 141 9.39 10.80 19.94
N GLY A 142 9.01 9.52 20.08
CA GLY A 142 9.92 8.39 19.98
C GLY A 142 10.84 8.20 21.19
N LEU A 143 10.68 9.01 22.24
CA LEU A 143 11.51 8.98 23.44
C LEU A 143 10.71 8.51 24.66
N PRO A 144 11.37 7.97 25.70
CA PRO A 144 10.72 7.74 26.98
C PRO A 144 10.40 9.08 27.68
N PRO A 145 9.34 9.16 28.51
CA PRO A 145 9.09 10.32 29.35
C PRO A 145 10.14 10.41 30.47
N LYS A 146 10.36 11.62 31.01
CA LYS A 146 11.20 11.78 32.20
C LYS A 146 10.43 11.37 33.46
N PRO A 147 11.11 10.83 34.49
CA PRO A 147 10.44 10.43 35.73
C PRO A 147 9.64 11.57 36.39
N GLU A 148 10.16 12.80 36.37
CA GLU A 148 9.49 13.98 36.92
C GLU A 148 8.19 14.33 36.18
N ASP A 149 8.18 14.20 34.85
CA ASP A 149 7.00 14.48 34.04
C ASP A 149 5.91 13.43 34.28
N VAL A 150 6.30 12.16 34.51
CA VAL A 150 5.37 11.08 34.89
C VAL A 150 4.73 11.36 36.24
N ALA A 151 5.52 11.74 37.24
CA ALA A 151 5.00 12.05 38.57
C ALA A 151 3.99 13.22 38.52
N ALA A 152 4.32 14.28 37.77
CA ALA A 152 3.42 15.42 37.57
C ALA A 152 2.12 15.02 36.85
N PHE A 153 2.22 14.23 35.77
CA PHE A 153 1.04 13.78 35.03
C PHE A 153 0.10 12.88 35.86
N VAL A 154 0.67 12.01 36.70
CA VAL A 154 -0.12 11.16 37.60
C VAL A 154 -0.92 12.01 38.60
N GLU A 155 -0.29 13.03 39.17
CA GLU A 155 -0.95 13.96 40.10
C GLU A 155 -2.04 14.77 39.39
N ASP A 156 -1.74 15.36 38.24
CA ASP A 156 -2.71 16.10 37.42
C ASP A 156 -3.92 15.21 37.04
N CYS A 157 -3.69 13.92 36.75
CA CYS A 157 -4.76 12.97 36.44
C CYS A 157 -5.66 12.65 37.63
N SER A 158 -5.19 12.84 38.86
CA SER A 158 -5.99 12.64 40.06
C SER A 158 -7.03 13.75 40.26
N GLU A 159 -6.76 14.95 39.72
CA GLU A 159 -7.68 16.09 39.73
C GLU A 159 -8.63 16.05 38.52
N ASP A 160 -8.08 16.06 37.31
CA ASP A 160 -8.82 15.99 36.05
C ASP A 160 -7.99 15.30 34.98
N ARG A 161 -8.29 14.00 34.81
CA ARG A 161 -7.60 13.13 33.86
C ARG A 161 -7.74 13.57 32.40
N HIS A 162 -8.87 14.12 32.00
CA HIS A 162 -9.08 14.52 30.59
C HIS A 162 -8.25 15.75 30.28
N ALA A 163 -8.38 16.79 31.11
CA ALA A 163 -7.63 18.03 30.93
C ALA A 163 -6.12 17.80 31.05
N ALA A 164 -5.68 16.91 31.96
CA ALA A 164 -4.28 16.51 32.07
C ALA A 164 -3.77 15.86 30.78
N TYR A 165 -4.57 14.97 30.19
CA TYR A 165 -4.20 14.29 28.95
C TYR A 165 -4.08 15.25 27.77
N GLU A 166 -5.03 16.17 27.59
CA GLU A 166 -4.96 17.19 26.54
C GLU A 166 -3.71 18.07 26.68
N ARG A 167 -3.44 18.60 27.87
CA ARG A 167 -2.22 19.40 28.13
C ARG A 167 -0.95 18.62 27.81
N MET A 168 -0.88 17.36 28.20
CA MET A 168 0.26 16.50 27.91
C MET A 168 0.43 16.30 26.39
N ILE A 169 -0.65 16.05 25.66
CA ILE A 169 -0.61 15.89 24.20
C ILE A 169 -0.16 17.18 23.53
N ASP A 170 -0.69 18.33 23.92
CA ASP A 170 -0.30 19.64 23.37
C ASP A 170 1.20 19.92 23.58
N GLN A 171 1.73 19.62 24.77
CA GLN A 171 3.16 19.75 25.05
C GLN A 171 4.02 18.83 24.19
N LEU A 172 3.56 17.58 23.98
CA LEU A 172 4.27 16.62 23.14
C LEU A 172 4.25 17.03 21.66
N LEU A 173 3.12 17.54 21.15
CA LEU A 173 2.99 18.03 19.78
C LEU A 173 3.82 19.31 19.54
N ALA A 174 3.92 20.18 20.54
CA ALA A 174 4.73 21.40 20.47
C ALA A 174 6.25 21.14 20.59
N SER A 175 6.65 19.92 20.95
CA SER A 175 8.06 19.56 21.12
C SER A 175 8.77 19.40 19.77
N PRO A 176 10.03 19.86 19.61
CA PRO A 176 10.81 19.63 18.38
C PRO A 176 10.94 18.16 17.98
N GLN A 177 10.93 17.25 18.96
CA GLN A 177 11.03 15.80 18.73
C GLN A 177 9.79 15.22 18.04
N PHE A 178 8.64 15.90 18.08
CA PHE A 178 7.46 15.48 17.34
C PHE A 178 7.75 15.47 15.83
N GLY A 179 8.27 16.58 15.30
CA GLY A 179 8.66 16.68 13.90
C GLY A 179 9.74 15.69 13.50
N GLU A 180 10.73 15.43 14.36
CA GLU A 180 11.76 14.41 14.13
C GLU A 180 11.14 13.01 14.01
N ARG A 181 10.22 12.67 14.93
CA ARG A 181 9.54 11.37 14.96
C ARG A 181 8.65 11.15 13.74
N PHE A 182 7.83 12.14 13.40
CA PHE A 182 6.87 12.04 12.29
C PHE A 182 7.52 12.18 10.92
N ALA A 183 8.55 13.03 10.79
CA ALA A 183 9.35 13.09 9.58
C ALA A 183 9.96 11.73 9.23
N ARG A 184 10.38 10.93 10.22
CA ARG A 184 10.91 9.58 9.97
C ARG A 184 9.88 8.66 9.32
N HIS A 185 8.63 8.68 9.77
CA HIS A 185 7.58 7.86 9.14
C HIS A 185 7.31 8.33 7.70
N TRP A 186 7.31 9.64 7.45
CA TRP A 186 7.14 10.16 6.09
C TRP A 186 8.33 9.84 5.18
N MET A 187 9.54 9.87 5.73
CA MET A 187 10.76 9.45 5.03
C MET A 187 10.66 7.99 4.55
N ASP A 188 10.09 7.10 5.37
CA ASP A 188 9.84 5.71 4.96
C ASP A 188 8.87 5.64 3.76
N VAL A 189 7.82 6.47 3.74
CA VAL A 189 6.82 6.52 2.64
C VAL A 189 7.46 6.94 1.31
N VAL A 190 8.33 7.95 1.34
CA VAL A 190 8.98 8.47 0.12
C VAL A 190 10.31 7.79 -0.20
N ARG A 191 10.65 6.70 0.52
CA ARG A 191 11.90 5.95 0.39
C ARG A 191 13.14 6.84 0.55
N PHE A 192 13.08 7.81 1.45
CA PHE A 192 14.21 8.69 1.74
C PHE A 192 15.44 7.86 2.09
N THR A 193 16.55 8.21 1.46
CA THR A 193 17.85 7.59 1.68
C THR A 193 18.94 8.61 1.41
N GLU A 194 20.05 8.49 2.14
CA GLU A 194 21.23 9.30 1.91
C GLU A 194 22.14 8.70 0.82
N THR A 195 21.80 7.52 0.30
CA THR A 195 22.51 6.84 -0.80
C THR A 195 21.56 6.20 -1.81
N HIS A 196 21.97 6.00 -3.07
CA HIS A 196 21.10 5.48 -4.14
C HIS A 196 20.78 3.97 -4.06
N GLY A 197 21.44 3.19 -3.21
CA GLY A 197 21.03 1.79 -2.93
C GLY A 197 21.26 0.78 -4.05
N ASN A 198 22.05 1.12 -5.07
CA ASN A 198 22.35 0.27 -6.24
C ASN A 198 23.86 -0.10 -6.31
N GLU A 199 24.35 -0.61 -7.44
CA GLU A 199 25.68 -1.23 -7.64
C GLU A 199 26.86 -0.56 -6.89
N TRP A 200 27.01 0.76 -6.98
CA TRP A 200 28.10 1.51 -6.33
C TRP A 200 27.66 2.35 -5.13
N ASN A 201 26.39 2.25 -4.73
CA ASN A 201 25.74 2.92 -3.58
C ASN A 201 26.29 4.33 -3.24
N TYR A 202 26.21 5.26 -4.19
CA TYR A 202 26.67 6.64 -4.00
C TYR A 202 25.75 7.46 -3.09
N ASP A 203 26.33 8.45 -2.43
CA ASP A 203 25.60 9.45 -1.67
C ASP A 203 24.66 10.27 -2.56
N VAL A 204 23.46 10.56 -2.05
CA VAL A 204 22.54 11.55 -2.62
C VAL A 204 22.95 12.93 -2.08
N PRO A 205 23.53 13.83 -2.91
CA PRO A 205 24.07 15.07 -2.41
C PRO A 205 23.00 15.91 -1.71
N TYR A 206 23.31 16.35 -0.48
CA TYR A 206 22.44 17.19 0.33
C TYR A 206 21.06 16.60 0.69
N ALA A 207 20.88 15.27 0.64
CA ALA A 207 19.64 14.60 1.02
C ALA A 207 19.10 15.04 2.39
N TRP A 208 19.99 15.27 3.37
CA TRP A 208 19.65 15.79 4.69
C TRP A 208 18.78 17.07 4.68
N ARG A 209 18.85 17.89 3.62
CA ARG A 209 17.98 19.08 3.49
C ARG A 209 16.50 18.72 3.37
N TYR A 210 16.20 17.59 2.75
CA TYR A 210 14.85 17.05 2.64
C TYR A 210 14.35 16.50 3.98
N ARG A 211 15.19 15.74 4.70
CA ARG A 211 14.91 15.33 6.08
C ARG A 211 14.55 16.53 6.94
N ASP A 212 15.41 17.55 6.95
CA ASP A 212 15.20 18.72 7.79
C ASP A 212 13.99 19.56 7.33
N TYR A 213 13.68 19.56 6.02
CA TYR A 213 12.44 20.14 5.49
C TYR A 213 11.20 19.47 6.08
N LEU A 214 11.16 18.13 6.13
CA LEU A 214 10.05 17.39 6.73
C LEU A 214 9.93 17.69 8.22
N ILE A 215 11.04 17.67 8.95
CA ILE A 215 11.05 17.98 10.39
C ILE A 215 10.42 19.36 10.64
N ARG A 216 10.82 20.37 9.85
CA ARG A 216 10.24 21.71 9.93
C ARG A 216 8.77 21.75 9.50
N ALA A 217 8.37 21.00 8.48
CA ALA A 217 6.99 20.95 8.02
C ALA A 217 6.05 20.37 9.10
N PHE A 218 6.45 19.27 9.74
CA PHE A 218 5.66 18.68 10.83
C PHE A 218 5.62 19.56 12.09
N ASN A 219 6.76 20.13 12.50
CA ASN A 219 6.79 21.02 13.67
C ASN A 219 6.04 22.34 13.46
N ALA A 220 5.86 22.77 12.21
CA ALA A 220 5.08 23.97 11.87
C ALA A 220 3.60 23.67 11.62
N ASP A 221 3.15 22.43 11.81
CA ASP A 221 1.79 21.97 11.49
C ASP A 221 1.38 22.35 10.06
N LEU A 222 2.26 22.07 9.09
CA LEU A 222 2.01 22.43 7.70
C LEU A 222 0.73 21.73 7.20
N PRO A 223 -0.24 22.48 6.65
CA PRO A 223 -1.45 21.88 6.11
C PRO A 223 -1.14 20.79 5.09
N TYR A 224 -1.83 19.66 5.20
CA TYR A 224 -1.55 18.49 4.37
C TYR A 224 -1.68 18.80 2.87
N ASP A 225 -2.64 19.62 2.46
CA ASP A 225 -2.80 20.02 1.06
C ASP A 225 -1.60 20.81 0.54
N GLN A 226 -1.01 21.67 1.38
CA GLN A 226 0.22 22.38 1.06
C GLN A 226 1.41 21.41 1.00
N LEU A 227 1.54 20.47 1.95
CA LEU A 227 2.59 19.43 1.93
C LEU A 227 2.55 18.65 0.61
N VAL A 228 1.36 18.21 0.17
CA VAL A 228 1.16 17.49 -1.09
C VAL A 228 1.57 18.34 -2.30
N ARG A 229 1.15 19.62 -2.34
CA ARG A 229 1.54 20.55 -3.43
C ARG A 229 3.05 20.76 -3.48
N GLU A 230 3.71 20.89 -2.34
CA GLU A 230 5.17 21.05 -2.25
C GLU A 230 5.91 19.83 -2.79
N HIS A 231 5.43 18.61 -2.52
CA HIS A 231 6.03 17.40 -3.08
C HIS A 231 5.81 17.31 -4.59
N ILE A 232 4.59 17.52 -5.07
CA ILE A 232 4.27 17.33 -6.49
C ILE A 232 4.88 18.42 -7.37
N ALA A 233 4.84 19.69 -6.94
CA ALA A 233 5.15 20.85 -7.79
C ALA A 233 5.67 22.06 -6.97
N GLY A 234 6.43 21.81 -5.90
CA GLY A 234 6.89 22.85 -4.98
C GLY A 234 7.76 23.94 -5.59
N ASP A 235 8.43 23.64 -6.71
CA ASP A 235 9.22 24.56 -7.52
C ASP A 235 8.36 25.43 -8.46
N LEU A 236 7.11 25.04 -8.72
CA LEU A 236 6.16 25.74 -9.58
C LEU A 236 5.09 26.54 -8.82
N LEU A 237 5.13 26.55 -7.48
CA LEU A 237 4.17 27.31 -6.68
C LEU A 237 4.35 28.81 -6.88
N ALA A 238 3.26 29.51 -7.24
CA ALA A 238 3.26 30.97 -7.37
C ALA A 238 3.54 31.69 -6.03
N HIS A 239 3.15 31.06 -4.91
CA HIS A 239 3.37 31.56 -3.55
C HIS A 239 4.07 30.48 -2.73
N PRO A 240 5.39 30.30 -2.90
CA PRO A 240 6.11 29.27 -2.16
C PRO A 240 6.29 29.65 -0.69
N ARG A 241 6.42 28.65 0.17
CA ARG A 241 6.80 28.81 1.57
C ARG A 241 8.29 29.13 1.66
N HIS A 242 8.61 30.17 2.41
CA HIS A 242 9.99 30.59 2.66
C HIS A 242 10.40 30.27 4.08
N ASN A 243 11.63 29.74 4.26
CA ASN A 243 12.24 29.65 5.56
C ASN A 243 12.73 31.04 5.98
N ALA A 244 12.19 31.59 7.08
CA ALA A 244 12.57 32.92 7.56
C ALA A 244 14.02 32.98 8.09
N ALA A 245 14.47 31.92 8.77
CA ALA A 245 15.82 31.88 9.36
C ALA A 245 16.92 31.67 8.30
N GLY A 246 16.65 30.81 7.31
CA GLY A 246 17.60 30.47 6.25
C GLY A 246 17.44 31.25 4.95
N GLN A 247 16.37 32.05 4.83
CA GLN A 247 16.07 32.88 3.66
C GLN A 247 16.05 32.12 2.32
N PHE A 248 15.44 30.92 2.31
CA PHE A 248 15.32 30.10 1.09
C PHE A 248 13.89 29.59 0.88
N ASN A 249 13.56 29.25 -0.37
CA ASN A 249 12.30 28.59 -0.74
C ASN A 249 12.33 27.14 -0.23
N GLU A 250 11.45 26.80 0.72
CA GLU A 250 11.27 25.46 1.28
C GLU A 250 10.43 24.58 0.36
N SER A 251 9.40 25.15 -0.28
CA SER A 251 8.47 24.39 -1.11
C SER A 251 9.18 23.58 -2.19
N LYS A 252 10.20 24.14 -2.84
CA LYS A 252 10.98 23.42 -3.86
C LYS A 252 11.77 22.22 -3.32
N ILE A 253 12.01 22.12 -2.01
CA ILE A 253 12.69 20.96 -1.42
C ILE A 253 11.77 19.75 -1.46
N GLY A 254 10.45 19.95 -1.38
CA GLY A 254 9.45 18.87 -1.46
C GLY A 254 9.61 18.00 -2.71
N THR A 255 9.96 18.58 -3.86
CA THR A 255 10.15 17.83 -5.11
C THR A 255 11.39 16.93 -5.13
N ALA A 256 12.29 17.05 -4.15
CA ALA A 256 13.45 16.18 -4.03
C ALA A 256 13.06 14.70 -3.82
N PHE A 257 11.83 14.40 -3.39
CA PHE A 257 11.35 13.03 -3.21
C PHE A 257 11.41 12.20 -4.51
N TYR A 258 11.27 12.85 -5.67
CA TYR A 258 11.45 12.21 -6.99
C TYR A 258 12.88 11.74 -7.26
N ARG A 259 13.85 12.09 -6.40
CA ARG A 259 15.26 11.70 -6.54
C ARG A 259 15.66 10.59 -5.59
N PHE A 260 14.78 10.17 -4.68
CA PHE A 260 15.05 9.04 -3.79
C PHE A 260 14.65 7.72 -4.47
N GLY A 261 15.67 6.96 -4.82
CA GLY A 261 15.55 5.71 -5.54
C GLY A 261 16.88 5.26 -6.13
N GLU A 262 16.82 4.10 -6.77
CA GLU A 262 17.96 3.48 -7.43
C GLU A 262 18.38 4.29 -8.66
N VAL A 263 19.68 4.57 -8.75
CA VAL A 263 20.30 5.21 -9.91
C VAL A 263 21.51 4.36 -10.30
N ASN A 264 21.63 4.06 -11.59
CA ASN A 264 22.77 3.31 -12.14
C ASN A 264 24.01 4.21 -12.27
N HIS A 265 25.20 3.61 -12.18
CA HIS A 265 26.47 4.32 -12.33
C HIS A 265 26.62 4.95 -13.73
N ASP A 266 26.17 4.23 -14.75
CA ASP A 266 26.39 4.66 -16.12
C ASP A 266 25.37 5.73 -16.56
N SER A 267 25.88 6.87 -17.04
CA SER A 267 25.14 7.78 -17.94
C SER A 267 25.00 7.14 -19.32
N CYS A 268 24.37 5.97 -19.35
CA CYS A 268 23.98 5.33 -20.58
C CYS A 268 22.67 5.96 -21.06
N VAL A 269 22.73 7.25 -21.43
CA VAL A 269 21.65 7.95 -22.17
C VAL A 269 21.30 7.19 -23.46
N LEU A 270 22.20 6.29 -23.90
CA LEU A 270 22.02 5.33 -25.01
C LEU A 270 21.08 4.16 -24.67
N PHE A 271 20.92 3.77 -23.40
CA PHE A 271 19.99 2.74 -22.97
C PHE A 271 18.76 3.38 -22.34
N GLY A 272 17.71 3.56 -23.14
CA GLY A 272 16.44 4.15 -22.68
C GLY A 272 15.87 3.47 -21.42
N SER A 273 16.16 2.18 -21.20
CA SER A 273 15.72 1.43 -20.00
C SER A 273 16.13 2.09 -18.69
N ILE A 274 17.36 2.63 -18.59
CA ILE A 274 17.85 3.24 -17.34
C ILE A 274 17.07 4.51 -16.99
N GLY A 275 16.73 5.32 -18.00
CA GLY A 275 15.87 6.49 -17.80
C GLY A 275 14.46 6.09 -17.37
N TYR A 276 13.88 5.06 -18.00
CA TYR A 276 12.53 4.60 -17.67
C TYR A 276 12.43 3.94 -16.30
N ASP A 277 13.47 3.30 -15.79
CA ASP A 277 13.45 2.69 -14.46
C ASP A 277 13.42 3.76 -13.34
N VAL A 278 14.09 4.91 -13.54
CA VAL A 278 13.98 6.05 -12.61
C VAL A 278 12.56 6.61 -12.61
N VAL A 279 11.95 6.78 -13.79
CA VAL A 279 10.58 7.33 -13.87
C VAL A 279 9.55 6.32 -13.35
N ASP A 280 9.73 5.02 -13.59
CA ASP A 280 8.89 3.97 -12.98
C ASP A 280 8.95 4.05 -11.45
N ASN A 281 10.16 4.20 -10.90
CA ASN A 281 10.39 4.35 -9.47
C ASN A 281 9.74 5.62 -8.89
N GLN A 282 9.77 6.74 -9.61
CA GLN A 282 9.08 7.98 -9.25
C GLN A 282 7.57 7.82 -9.26
N LEU A 283 7.02 7.22 -10.31
CA LEU A 283 5.60 7.00 -10.52
C LEU A 283 5.05 6.08 -9.43
N ASP A 284 5.74 4.99 -9.13
CA ASP A 284 5.37 4.06 -8.05
C ASP A 284 5.29 4.75 -6.67
N THR A 285 6.27 5.59 -6.32
CA THR A 285 6.20 6.34 -5.05
C THR A 285 5.14 7.40 -5.06
N LEU A 286 5.01 8.16 -6.15
CA LEU A 286 3.99 9.19 -6.25
C LEU A 286 2.59 8.61 -6.02
N THR A 287 2.25 7.51 -6.68
CA THR A 287 0.90 6.94 -6.54
C THR A 287 0.70 6.25 -5.20
N LYS A 288 1.72 5.57 -4.66
CA LYS A 288 1.62 4.96 -3.32
C LYS A 288 1.49 6.01 -2.22
N ALA A 289 2.32 7.06 -2.26
CA ALA A 289 2.37 8.08 -1.22
C ALA A 289 1.13 8.98 -1.21
N PHE A 290 0.63 9.39 -2.38
CA PHE A 290 -0.41 10.42 -2.49
C PHE A 290 -1.76 9.93 -2.97
N GLN A 291 -1.82 8.77 -3.63
CA GLN A 291 -3.09 8.19 -4.11
C GLN A 291 -3.45 6.89 -3.39
N ALA A 292 -2.60 6.41 -2.47
CA ALA A 292 -2.74 5.12 -1.81
C ALA A 292 -3.00 3.96 -2.79
N THR A 293 -2.45 4.05 -4.01
CA THR A 293 -2.72 3.12 -5.11
C THR A 293 -1.42 2.60 -5.70
N THR A 294 -1.31 1.29 -5.87
CA THR A 294 -0.19 0.67 -6.58
C THR A 294 -0.51 0.65 -8.07
N VAL A 295 0.27 1.34 -8.89
CA VAL A 295 0.03 1.37 -10.35
C VAL A 295 1.11 0.66 -11.16
N ALA A 296 2.16 0.16 -10.51
CA ALA A 296 3.31 -0.47 -11.18
C ALA A 296 2.92 -1.64 -12.12
N CYS A 297 1.87 -2.42 -11.80
CA CYS A 297 1.40 -3.48 -12.71
C CYS A 297 0.89 -2.92 -14.05
N ALA A 298 0.43 -1.66 -14.07
CA ALA A 298 -0.05 -1.01 -15.29
C ALA A 298 1.06 -0.77 -16.32
N ARG A 299 2.35 -0.89 -15.94
CA ARG A 299 3.53 -0.70 -16.79
C ARG A 299 3.47 -1.53 -18.08
N CYS A 300 3.07 -2.80 -17.98
CA CYS A 300 3.11 -3.76 -19.09
C CYS A 300 1.73 -4.19 -19.61
N HIS A 301 0.69 -4.10 -18.77
CA HIS A 301 -0.68 -4.47 -19.11
C HIS A 301 -1.66 -3.68 -18.24
N ASP A 302 -2.92 -3.52 -18.64
CA ASP A 302 -3.88 -2.80 -17.81
C ASP A 302 -3.94 -3.42 -16.41
N HIS A 303 -4.03 -2.57 -15.38
CA HIS A 303 -3.83 -3.02 -14.01
C HIS A 303 -4.73 -4.21 -13.66
N LYS A 304 -4.19 -5.23 -12.98
CA LYS A 304 -4.91 -6.49 -12.78
C LYS A 304 -6.20 -6.31 -12.00
N MET A 305 -6.18 -5.45 -10.99
CA MET A 305 -7.30 -5.23 -10.07
C MET A 305 -7.86 -3.82 -10.24
N ASP A 306 -7.02 -2.79 -10.11
CA ASP A 306 -7.40 -1.38 -10.17
C ASP A 306 -7.86 -0.82 -11.51
N ALA A 307 -8.59 0.30 -11.45
CA ALA A 307 -9.11 1.05 -12.60
C ALA A 307 -8.02 1.92 -13.26
N VAL A 308 -6.85 1.34 -13.54
CA VAL A 308 -5.70 2.05 -14.12
C VAL A 308 -5.26 1.34 -15.39
N SER A 309 -5.31 2.04 -16.52
CA SER A 309 -4.89 1.47 -17.79
C SER A 309 -3.39 1.60 -17.99
N THR A 310 -2.82 0.76 -18.86
CA THR A 310 -1.44 0.96 -19.34
C THR A 310 -1.29 2.33 -20.00
N ARG A 311 -2.32 2.79 -20.71
CA ARG A 311 -2.31 4.12 -21.33
C ARG A 311 -2.20 5.23 -20.28
N ASP A 312 -2.95 5.15 -19.18
CA ASP A 312 -2.92 6.16 -18.11
C ASP A 312 -1.56 6.16 -17.39
N TYR A 313 -0.99 4.97 -17.14
CA TYR A 313 0.36 4.84 -16.61
C TYR A 313 1.38 5.55 -17.50
N HIS A 314 1.38 5.27 -18.81
CA HIS A 314 2.33 5.89 -19.75
C HIS A 314 2.04 7.38 -20.00
N ALA A 315 0.79 7.82 -19.85
CA ALA A 315 0.43 9.23 -19.90
C ALA A 315 1.02 10.01 -18.71
N LEU A 316 0.96 9.44 -17.50
CA LEU A 316 1.60 10.03 -16.32
C LEU A 316 3.13 9.99 -16.43
N LEU A 317 3.69 8.88 -16.92
CA LEU A 317 5.11 8.76 -17.21
C LEU A 317 5.60 9.85 -18.17
N GLY A 318 4.81 10.22 -19.18
CA GLY A 318 5.18 11.27 -20.14
C GLY A 318 5.13 12.70 -19.59
N VAL A 319 4.60 12.91 -18.39
CA VAL A 319 4.55 14.21 -17.69
C VAL A 319 5.69 14.36 -16.67
N LEU A 320 6.11 13.25 -16.05
CA LEU A 320 7.23 13.19 -15.10
C LEU A 320 8.58 13.29 -15.83
#